data_AF-A0A5D6WGP0-F1
#
_entry.id   AF-A0A5D6WGP0-F1
#
_cell.length_a   1.000
_cell.length_b   1.000
_cell.length_c   1.000
_cell.angle_alpha   90.00
_cell.angle_beta   90.00
_cell.angle_gamma   90.00
#
_symmetry.space_group_name_H-M   'P 1'
#
loop_
_entity.id
_entity.type
_entity.pdbx_description
1 polymer ?
#
loop_
_entity_poly.entity_id
_entity_poly.type
_entity_poly.pdbx_seq_one_letter_code
_entity_poly.pdbx_strand_id
1 'polypeptide(L)'
;MTGEEFVKLCKEEQRMVLEEYFDDKSKSEVGDIIKKLVQTGVSKDDLFNLVDTVLKESYYTLLLGLDGACSLGNKQVTYKLYDEEGNLLNECGEIEESAYSYFMNTI
;
A
#
# COMPACT_ATOMS: atom_id res chain seq x y z
N MET A 1 -5.87 4.77 18.12
CA MET A 1 -5.15 4.05 17.04
C MET A 1 -3.66 4.27 17.26
N THR A 2 -2.80 3.27 17.07
CA THR A 2 -1.32 3.43 17.09
C THR A 2 -0.76 3.52 15.67
N GLY A 3 0.51 3.91 15.53
CA GLY A 3 1.24 3.90 14.25
C GLY A 3 1.27 2.51 13.62
N GLU A 4 1.49 1.45 14.41
CA GLU A 4 1.42 0.07 13.94
C GLU A 4 0.01 -0.29 13.44
N GLU A 5 -1.04 0.06 14.20
CA GLU A 5 -2.43 -0.17 13.79
C GLU A 5 -2.77 0.56 12.48
N PHE A 6 -2.28 1.79 12.31
CA PHE A 6 -2.40 2.55 11.08
C PHE A 6 -1.74 1.82 9.90
N VAL A 7 -0.49 1.37 10.05
CA VAL A 7 0.22 0.60 9.01
C VAL A 7 -0.53 -0.69 8.67
N LYS A 8 -1.07 -1.39 9.66
CA LYS A 8 -1.87 -2.60 9.45
C LYS A 8 -3.13 -2.29 8.65
N LEU A 9 -3.81 -1.19 8.92
CA LEU A 9 -4.96 -0.75 8.11
C LEU A 9 -4.56 -0.44 6.66
N CYS A 10 -3.39 0.17 6.43
CA CYS A 10 -2.86 0.36 5.07
C CYS A 10 -2.62 -0.98 4.36
N LYS A 11 -2.17 -2.01 5.09
CA LYS A 11 -1.98 -3.36 4.53
C LYS A 11 -3.32 -4.01 4.15
N GLU A 12 -4.33 -3.87 4.99
CA GLU A 12 -5.68 -4.35 4.67
C GLU A 12 -6.28 -3.59 3.48
N GLU A 13 -6.08 -2.28 3.39
CA GLU A 13 -6.50 -1.49 2.23
C GLU A 13 -5.82 -1.97 0.95
N GLN A 14 -4.50 -2.22 0.99
CA GLN A 14 -3.76 -2.79 -0.14
C GLN A 14 -4.36 -4.13 -0.61
N ARG A 15 -4.74 -5.01 0.33
CA ARG A 15 -5.40 -6.29 0.02
C ARG A 15 -6.77 -6.07 -0.61
N MET A 16 -7.60 -5.19 -0.04
CA MET A 16 -8.95 -4.91 -0.55
C MET A 16 -8.92 -4.29 -1.95
N VAL A 17 -8.00 -3.36 -2.21
CA VAL A 17 -7.80 -2.77 -3.54
C VAL A 17 -7.37 -3.84 -4.55
N LEU A 18 -6.44 -4.71 -4.18
CA LEU A 18 -6.00 -5.80 -5.04
C LEU A 18 -7.15 -6.77 -5.35
N GLU A 19 -7.96 -7.14 -4.35
CA GLU A 19 -9.16 -7.97 -4.54
C GLU A 19 -10.17 -7.29 -5.46
N GLU A 20 -10.42 -5.99 -5.28
CA GLU A 20 -11.32 -5.20 -6.11
C GLU A 20 -10.86 -5.14 -7.57
N TYR A 21 -9.57 -5.00 -7.84
CA TYR A 21 -9.03 -4.97 -9.20
C TYR A 21 -9.18 -6.31 -9.94
N PHE A 22 -9.11 -7.43 -9.23
CA PHE A 22 -9.17 -8.77 -9.83
C PHE A 22 -10.54 -9.45 -9.75
N ASP A 23 -11.53 -8.78 -9.14
CA ASP A 23 -12.92 -9.22 -9.11
C ASP A 23 -13.56 -9.11 -10.51
N ASP A 24 -14.27 -10.17 -10.92
CA ASP A 24 -14.89 -10.22 -12.25
C ASP A 24 -15.99 -9.14 -12.44
N LYS A 25 -16.59 -8.68 -11.34
CA LYS A 25 -17.58 -7.60 -11.26
C LYS A 25 -16.96 -6.25 -10.90
N SER A 26 -15.63 -6.17 -10.83
CA SER A 26 -14.91 -4.92 -10.65
C SER A 26 -15.44 -3.85 -11.59
N LYS A 27 -15.61 -2.64 -11.06
CA LYS A 27 -16.05 -1.45 -11.80
C LYS A 27 -14.94 -0.39 -11.87
N SER A 28 -13.75 -0.68 -11.37
CA SER A 28 -12.61 0.23 -11.52
C SER A 28 -12.05 0.17 -12.94
N GLU A 29 -11.43 1.27 -13.35
CA GLU A 29 -10.71 1.34 -14.63
C GLU A 29 -9.56 0.31 -14.69
N VAL A 30 -8.91 0.02 -13.55
CA VAL A 30 -7.86 -0.99 -13.45
C VAL A 30 -8.43 -2.39 -13.70
N GLY A 31 -9.60 -2.71 -13.12
CA GLY A 31 -10.28 -3.98 -13.38
C GLY A 31 -10.63 -4.17 -14.86
N ASP A 32 -11.08 -3.11 -15.54
CA ASP A 32 -11.35 -3.16 -16.98
C ASP A 32 -10.07 -3.39 -17.82
N ILE A 33 -8.95 -2.75 -17.43
CA ILE A 33 -7.65 -2.97 -18.06
C ILE A 33 -7.18 -4.42 -17.87
N ILE A 34 -7.28 -4.96 -16.64
CA ILE A 34 -6.91 -6.35 -16.33
C ILE A 34 -7.74 -7.31 -17.19
N LYS A 35 -9.07 -7.15 -17.22
CA LYS A 35 -9.97 -7.99 -18.03
C LYS A 35 -9.57 -7.97 -19.51
N LYS A 36 -9.28 -6.79 -20.06
CA LYS A 36 -8.83 -6.64 -21.45
C LYS A 36 -7.50 -7.36 -21.71
N LEU A 37 -6.52 -7.22 -20.82
CA LEU A 37 -5.20 -7.87 -20.98
C LEU A 37 -5.32 -9.40 -20.91
N VAL A 38 -6.12 -9.91 -19.98
CA VAL A 38 -6.42 -11.36 -19.88
C VAL A 38 -7.10 -11.86 -21.16
N GLN A 39 -8.04 -11.12 -21.73
CA GLN A 39 -8.69 -11.45 -23.01
C GLN A 39 -7.70 -11.47 -24.19
N THR A 40 -6.61 -10.71 -24.12
CA THR A 40 -5.53 -10.74 -25.13
C THR A 40 -4.51 -11.86 -24.92
N GLY A 41 -4.69 -12.69 -23.88
CA GLY A 41 -3.85 -13.86 -23.60
C GLY A 41 -2.75 -13.64 -22.57
N VAL A 42 -2.72 -12.50 -21.87
CA VAL A 42 -1.80 -12.28 -20.76
C VAL A 42 -2.25 -13.11 -19.55
N SER A 43 -1.31 -13.74 -18.85
CA SER A 43 -1.58 -14.54 -17.64
C SER A 43 -2.22 -13.68 -16.54
N LYS A 44 -3.36 -14.14 -15.99
CA LYS A 44 -4.02 -13.48 -14.85
C LYS A 44 -3.12 -13.47 -13.61
N ASP A 45 -2.36 -14.56 -13.39
CA ASP A 45 -1.45 -14.68 -12.24
C ASP A 45 -0.24 -13.76 -12.38
N ASP A 46 0.31 -13.60 -13.58
CA ASP A 46 1.42 -12.66 -13.80
C ASP A 46 0.96 -11.21 -13.60
N LEU A 47 -0.25 -10.87 -14.06
CA LEU A 47 -0.86 -9.58 -13.79
C LEU A 47 -1.12 -9.37 -12.29
N PHE A 48 -1.61 -10.39 -11.58
CA PHE A 48 -1.82 -10.33 -10.14
C PHE A 48 -0.52 -10.04 -9.41
N ASN A 49 0.53 -10.82 -9.70
CA ASN A 49 1.84 -10.65 -9.09
C ASN A 49 2.44 -9.27 -9.41
N LEU A 50 2.28 -8.78 -10.65
CA LEU A 50 2.74 -7.44 -11.03
C LEU A 50 2.02 -6.36 -10.23
N VAL A 51 0.69 -6.39 -10.19
CA VAL A 51 -0.11 -5.37 -9.49
C VAL A 51 0.11 -5.43 -7.99
N ASP A 52 0.16 -6.63 -7.40
CA ASP A 52 0.49 -6.81 -5.98
C ASP A 52 1.86 -6.25 -5.65
N THR A 53 2.88 -6.50 -6.48
CA THR A 53 4.23 -5.96 -6.31
C THR A 53 4.22 -4.43 -6.37
N VAL A 54 3.58 -3.85 -7.39
CA VAL A 54 3.45 -2.39 -7.55
C VAL A 54 2.78 -1.76 -6.33
N LEU A 55 1.68 -2.35 -5.84
CA LEU A 55 0.98 -1.84 -4.67
C LEU A 55 1.85 -1.99 -3.40
N LYS A 56 2.50 -3.14 -3.19
CA LYS A 56 3.39 -3.35 -2.04
C LYS A 56 4.51 -2.31 -1.99
N GLU A 57 5.21 -2.10 -3.10
CA GLU A 57 6.30 -1.12 -3.20
C GLU A 57 5.80 0.32 -3.03
N SER A 58 4.63 0.64 -3.58
CA SER A 58 4.03 1.97 -3.48
C SER A 58 3.60 2.32 -2.05
N TYR A 59 2.88 1.41 -1.38
CA TYR A 59 2.45 1.59 0.00
C TYR A 59 3.64 1.67 0.94
N TYR A 60 4.62 0.77 0.79
CA TYR A 60 5.83 0.78 1.61
C TYR A 60 6.62 2.09 1.47
N THR A 61 6.86 2.54 0.24
CA THR A 61 7.58 3.79 -0.04
C THR A 61 6.85 5.00 0.52
N LEU A 62 5.51 5.03 0.40
CA LEU A 62 4.70 6.09 0.98
C LEU A 62 4.79 6.12 2.51
N LEU A 63 4.71 4.95 3.16
CA LEU A 63 4.83 4.84 4.62
C LEU A 63 6.21 5.30 5.10
N LEU A 64 7.31 4.91 4.42
CA LEU A 64 8.64 5.44 4.73
C LEU A 64 8.75 6.95 4.50
N GLY A 65 8.02 7.46 3.51
CA GLY A 65 7.93 8.90 3.27
C GLY A 65 7.24 9.66 4.40
N LEU A 66 6.20 9.07 5.00
CA LEU A 66 5.51 9.62 6.18
C LEU A 66 6.39 9.51 7.43
N ASP A 67 7.08 8.39 7.58
CA ASP A 67 8.03 8.12 8.66
C ASP A 67 9.24 9.09 8.64
N GLY A 68 9.59 9.59 7.45
CA GLY A 68 10.77 10.41 7.22
C GLY A 68 12.01 9.59 6.90
N ALA A 69 11.92 8.26 6.81
CA ALA A 69 12.97 7.36 6.36
C ALA A 69 13.22 7.43 4.84
N CYS A 70 12.28 7.94 4.04
CA CYS A 70 12.43 8.14 2.61
C CYS A 70 11.94 9.53 2.14
N SER A 71 12.43 9.99 0.99
CA SER A 71 11.96 11.24 0.40
C SER A 71 10.64 11.07 -0.35
N LEU A 72 9.70 12.00 -0.16
CA LEU A 72 8.54 12.15 -1.04
C LEU A 72 8.84 13.23 -2.08
N GLY A 73 8.87 12.84 -3.35
CA GLY A 73 9.13 13.78 -4.45
C GLY A 73 10.46 14.53 -4.31
N ASN A 74 11.52 13.84 -3.88
CA ASN A 74 12.86 14.38 -3.59
C ASN A 74 12.95 15.32 -2.37
N LYS A 75 11.93 15.38 -1.53
CA LYS A 75 11.97 16.09 -0.26
C LYS A 75 11.80 15.11 0.90
N GLN A 76 12.81 15.03 1.75
CA GLN A 76 12.77 14.22 2.97
C GLN A 76 12.43 15.12 4.15
N VAL A 77 11.30 14.83 4.78
CA VAL A 77 10.85 15.47 6.01
C VAL A 77 10.14 14.41 6.84
N THR A 78 10.16 14.56 8.15
CA THR A 78 9.41 13.66 9.02
C THR A 78 8.01 14.20 9.28
N TYR A 79 6.99 13.35 9.16
CA TYR A 79 5.61 13.71 9.44
C TYR A 79 5.16 13.10 10.77
N LYS A 80 4.20 13.77 11.41
CA LYS A 80 3.45 13.25 12.55
C LYS A 80 2.04 12.92 12.11
N LEU A 81 1.58 11.71 12.40
CA LEU A 81 0.21 11.30 12.08
C LEU A 81 -0.70 11.60 13.26
N TYR A 82 -1.81 12.25 12.97
CA TYR A 82 -2.88 12.50 13.94
C TYR A 82 -4.18 11.89 13.40
N ASP A 83 -4.98 11.28 14.27
CA ASP A 83 -6.35 10.91 13.92
C ASP A 83 -7.30 12.13 13.95
N GLU A 84 -8.56 11.90 13.61
CA GLU A 84 -9.60 12.94 13.60
C GLU A 84 -9.89 13.54 14.99
N GLU A 85 -9.54 12.82 16.07
CA GLU A 85 -9.69 13.28 17.44
C GLU A 85 -8.46 14.09 17.92
N GLY A 86 -7.41 14.17 17.10
CA GLY A 86 -6.17 14.88 17.41
C GLY A 86 -5.19 14.05 18.26
N ASN A 87 -5.38 12.74 18.36
CA ASN A 87 -4.42 11.87 19.03
C ASN A 87 -3.21 11.64 18.12
N LEU A 88 -2.00 11.80 18.66
CA LEU A 88 -0.76 11.46 17.96
C LEU A 88 -0.65 9.93 17.85
N LEU A 89 -0.58 9.42 16.62
CA LEU A 89 -0.55 7.98 16.35
C LEU A 89 0.86 7.40 16.45
N ASN A 90 1.86 8.19 16.08
CA ASN A 90 3.27 7.80 16.07
C ASN A 90 4.18 8.97 16.45
N GLU A 91 5.30 8.68 17.12
CA GLU A 91 6.43 9.62 17.10
C GLU A 91 7.12 9.55 15.73
N CYS A 92 7.81 10.62 15.39
CA CYS A 92 8.61 10.75 14.18
C CYS A 92 9.60 9.55 14.05
N GLY A 93 9.47 8.72 13.01
CA GLY A 93 10.36 7.58 12.76
C GLY A 93 9.93 6.22 13.33
N GLU A 94 8.70 6.10 13.83
CA GLU A 94 8.22 4.90 14.54
C GLU A 94 7.33 3.95 13.71
N ILE A 95 7.16 4.16 12.40
CA ILE A 95 6.30 3.30 11.56
C ILE A 95 7.08 2.47 10.53
N GLU A 96 8.37 2.75 10.30
CA GLU A 96 9.22 2.01 9.37
C GLU A 96 9.27 0.50 9.67
N GLU A 97 9.49 0.10 10.93
CA GLU A 97 9.60 -1.31 11.32
C GLU A 97 8.30 -2.08 11.02
N SER A 98 7.15 -1.49 11.36
CA SER A 98 5.85 -2.06 11.02
C SER A 98 5.65 -2.12 9.51
N ALA A 99 6.01 -1.06 8.78
CA ALA A 99 5.87 -1.02 7.32
C ALA A 99 6.69 -2.14 6.66
N TYR A 100 7.92 -2.35 7.11
CA TYR A 100 8.76 -3.46 6.61
C TYR A 100 8.11 -4.81 6.90
N SER A 101 7.63 -5.01 8.13
CA SER A 101 7.00 -6.26 8.56
C SER A 101 5.76 -6.62 7.74
N TYR A 102 4.91 -5.64 7.39
CA TYR A 102 3.66 -5.91 6.66
C TYR A 102 3.82 -5.96 5.13
N PHE A 103 4.83 -5.28 4.56
CA PHE A 103 4.95 -5.13 3.10
C PHE A 103 6.14 -5.85 2.48
N MET A 104 7.24 -6.04 3.22
CA MET A 104 8.49 -6.60 2.69
C MET A 104 8.86 -7.95 3.29
N ASN A 105 8.45 -8.20 4.53
CA ASN A 105 8.72 -9.47 5.19
C ASN A 105 7.70 -10.53 4.75
N THR A 106 8.03 -11.29 3.71
CA THR A 106 7.34 -12.54 3.38
C THR A 106 7.87 -13.67 4.26
N ILE A 107 7.10 -14.08 5.26
CA ILE A 107 7.16 -15.43 5.83
C ILE A 107 6.13 -16.28 5.10
#